data_AF-A0A7K0QT35-F1
#
_entry.id   AF-A0A7K0QT35-F1
#
_cell.length_a   1.000
_cell.length_b   1.000
_cell.length_c   1.000
_cell.angle_alpha   90.00
_cell.angle_beta   90.00
_cell.angle_gamma   90.00
#
_symmetry.space_group_name_H-M   'P 1'
#
loop_
_entity.id
_entity.type
_entity.pdbx_description
1 polymer ?
#
loop_
_entity_poly.entity_id
_entity_poly.type
_entity_poly.pdbx_seq_one_letter_code
_entity_poly.pdbx_strand_id
1 'polypeptide(L)' 'MTLLDQTYPGLRSHKYRSIHGSAGEDVWDSYVESHTPSAWRIFWYYGPSSDVITIITIGPHP' A
#
# COMPACT_ATOMS: atom_id res chain seq x y z
N MET A 1 -4.30 -19.19 -25.93
CA MET A 1 -3.07 -19.67 -25.28
C MET A 1 -2.46 -18.51 -24.49
N THR A 2 -2.57 -18.34 -23.18
CA THR A 2 -3.55 -18.75 -22.14
C THR A 2 -3.49 -17.64 -21.10
N LEU A 3 -4.65 -17.21 -20.58
CA LEU A 3 -4.87 -16.11 -19.65
C LEU A 3 -4.19 -16.38 -18.29
N LEU A 4 -3.17 -15.61 -17.92
CA LEU A 4 -2.48 -15.72 -16.62
C LEU A 4 -2.10 -14.36 -16.00
N ASP A 5 -2.96 -13.34 -16.05
CA ASP A 5 -2.66 -12.08 -15.31
C ASP A 5 -3.81 -11.45 -14.51
N GLN A 6 -5.03 -12.00 -14.54
CA GLN A 6 -6.21 -11.20 -14.19
C GLN A 6 -6.94 -11.52 -12.88
N THR A 7 -6.44 -12.40 -12.01
CA THR A 7 -7.18 -12.80 -10.79
C THR A 7 -6.72 -12.14 -9.50
N TYR A 8 -5.55 -11.50 -9.48
CA TYR A 8 -5.05 -10.77 -8.30
C TYR A 8 -4.43 -9.45 -8.73
N PRO A 9 -5.22 -8.38 -8.92
CA PRO A 9 -4.62 -7.05 -8.97
C PRO A 9 -3.80 -6.91 -7.69
N GLY A 10 -2.51 -6.61 -7.80
CA GLY A 10 -1.68 -6.33 -6.63
C GLY A 10 -2.33 -5.27 -5.74
N LEU A 11 -1.75 -5.04 -4.56
CA LEU A 11 -2.21 -3.96 -3.65
C LEU A 11 -2.40 -2.67 -4.46
N ARG A 12 -3.65 -2.21 -4.59
CA ARG A 12 -4.02 -1.01 -5.34
C ARG A 12 -3.42 0.20 -4.63
N SER A 13 -2.18 0.49 -4.96
CA SER A 13 -1.33 1.40 -4.21
C SER A 13 -1.29 2.76 -4.89
N HIS A 14 -1.43 3.81 -4.08
CA HIS A 14 -1.30 5.19 -4.52
C HIS A 14 -0.22 5.87 -3.70
N LYS A 15 0.58 6.73 -4.33
CA LYS A 15 1.56 7.53 -3.60
C LYS A 15 0.84 8.55 -2.73
N TYR A 16 1.07 8.46 -1.43
CA TYR A 16 0.52 9.37 -0.45
C TYR A 16 1.44 10.59 -0.32
N ARG A 17 0.93 11.77 -0.65
CA ARG A 17 1.77 12.96 -0.88
C ARG A 17 2.00 13.84 0.35
N SER A 18 1.25 13.60 1.43
CA SER A 18 1.26 14.48 2.61
C SER A 18 2.24 14.06 3.69
N ILE A 19 2.78 12.84 3.62
CA ILE A 19 3.76 12.32 4.58
C ILE A 19 4.89 11.59 3.86
N HIS A 20 6.06 11.56 4.50
CA HIS A 20 7.23 10.83 4.06
C HIS A 20 7.71 9.89 5.18
N GLY A 21 8.45 8.86 4.81
CA GLY A 21 9.19 8.04 5.76
C GLY A 21 10.23 8.85 6.54
N SER A 22 10.80 8.26 7.59
CA SER A 22 11.74 8.94 8.49
C SER A 22 13.00 9.47 7.80
N ALA A 23 13.36 8.94 6.62
CA ALA A 23 14.49 9.38 5.82
C ALA A 23 14.05 10.01 4.48
N GLY A 24 12.78 10.41 4.34
CA GLY A 24 12.24 11.02 3.14
C GLY A 24 11.65 10.03 2.12
N GLU A 25 11.46 8.77 2.50
CA GLU A 25 10.91 7.75 1.63
C GLU A 25 9.48 8.10 1.18
N ASP A 26 9.15 7.71 -0.05
CA ASP A 26 7.79 7.82 -0.55
C ASP A 26 6.86 6.85 0.18
N VAL A 27 5.78 7.40 0.76
CA VAL A 27 4.73 6.62 1.41
C VAL A 27 3.65 6.26 0.39
N TRP A 28 3.11 5.06 0.54
CA TRP A 28 2.04 4.51 -0.27
C TRP A 28 0.86 4.14 0.61
N ASP A 29 -0.36 4.39 0.13
CA ASP A 29 -1.58 3.84 0.71
C ASP A 29 -2.13 2.74 -0.21
N SER A 30 -2.56 1.63 0.38
CA SER A 30 -3.25 0.56 -0.34
C SER A 30 -4.54 0.16 0.38
N TYR A 31 -5.48 -0.37 -0.39
CA TYR A 31 -6.71 -0.97 0.14
C TYR A 31 -6.42 -2.38 0.66
N VAL A 32 -6.85 -2.70 1.88
CA VAL A 32 -6.81 -4.06 2.43
C VAL A 32 -7.91 -4.93 1.80
N GLU A 33 -9.07 -4.33 1.53
CA GLU A 33 -10.24 -4.99 0.94
C GLU A 33 -10.61 -4.34 -0.40
N SER A 34 -11.05 -5.14 -1.36
CA SER A 34 -11.45 -4.67 -2.68
C SER A 34 -12.97 -4.47 -2.75
N HIS A 35 -13.43 -3.38 -3.37
CA HIS A 35 -14.84 -3.05 -3.58
C HIS A 35 -15.70 -2.87 -2.31
N THR A 36 -15.08 -2.59 -1.17
CA THR A 36 -15.79 -2.30 0.10
C THR A 36 -15.71 -0.81 0.44
N PRO A 37 -16.85 -0.09 0.59
CA PRO A 37 -16.89 1.35 0.90
C PRO A 37 -16.22 1.78 2.22
N SER A 38 -15.86 0.82 3.08
CA SER A 38 -15.16 1.04 4.36
C SER A 38 -13.87 0.23 4.46
N ALA A 39 -13.29 -0.13 3.31
CA ALA A 39 -12.07 -0.93 3.27
C ALA A 39 -10.98 -0.30 4.13
N TRP A 40 -10.36 -1.13 4.96
CA TRP A 40 -9.19 -0.72 5.74
C TRP A 40 -8.06 -0.26 4.82
N ARG A 41 -7.22 0.62 5.35
CA ARG A 41 -6.02 1.14 4.71
C ARG A 41 -4.78 0.55 5.33
N ILE A 42 -3.79 0.30 4.50
CA ILE A 42 -2.41 0.07 4.89
C ILE A 42 -1.57 1.23 4.35
N PHE A 43 -0.77 1.85 5.20
CA PHE A 43 0.22 2.85 4.80
C PHE A 43 1.62 2.26 4.98
N TRP A 44 2.47 2.36 3.97
CA TRP A 44 3.77 1.68 3.95
C TRP A 44 4.80 2.39 3.06
N TYR A 45 6.07 2.03 3.22
CA TYR A 45 7.16 2.46 2.33
C TYR A 45 8.25 1.38 2.21
N TYR A 46 9.09 1.46 1.17
CA TYR A 46 10.29 0.62 1.02
C TYR A 46 11.43 1.19 1.85
N GLY A 47 12.08 0.35 2.65
CA GLY A 47 13.13 0.76 3.58
C GLY A 47 12.76 0.46 5.04
N PRO A 48 13.57 0.93 6.00
CA PRO A 48 14.73 1.83 5.80
C PRO A 48 15.99 1.10 5.29
N SER A 49 16.03 -0.23 5.35
CA SER A 49 17.11 -1.05 4.78
C SER A 49 16.68 -1.70 3.48
N SER A 50 17.65 -2.21 2.70
CA SER A 50 17.37 -2.96 1.48
C SER A 50 16.43 -4.14 1.77
N ASP A 51 15.53 -4.41 0.84
CA ASP A 51 14.60 -5.54 0.90
C ASP A 51 13.61 -5.52 2.08
N VAL A 52 13.40 -4.35 2.70
CA VAL A 52 12.41 -4.16 3.76
C VAL A 52 11.20 -3.38 3.22
N ILE A 53 10.01 -3.83 3.62
CA ILE A 53 8.78 -3.03 3.56
C ILE A 53 8.42 -2.65 4.99
N THR A 54 8.32 -1.36 5.27
CA THR A 54 7.88 -0.85 6.57
C THR A 54 6.39 -0.54 6.51
N ILE A 55 5.64 -1.11 7.44
CA ILE A 55 4.23 -0.79 7.70
C ILE A 55 4.20 0.38 8.68
N ILE A 56 3.59 1.50 8.29
CA ILE A 56 3.39 2.66 9.18
C ILE A 56 2.16 2.43 10.05
N THR A 57 1.03 2.10 9.42
CA THR A 57 -0.23 1.85 10.12
C THR A 57 -1.16 0.99 9.27
N ILE A 58 -2.04 0.26 9.96
CA ILE A 58 -3.17 -0.47 9.38
C ILE A 58 -4.41 -0.10 10.19
N GLY A 59 -5.46 0.37 9.53
CA GLY A 59 -6.66 0.83 10.23
C GLY A 59 -7.83 1.15 9.31
N PRO A 60 -8.99 1.50 9.88
CA PRO A 60 -10.17 1.88 9.11
C PRO A 60 -9.90 3.09 8.21
N HIS A 61 -10.64 3.19 7.11
CA HIS A 61 -10.65 4.41 6.30
C HIS A 61 -11.07 5.61 7.17
N PRO A 62 -10.36 6.75 7.12
CA PRO A 62 -10.79 8.00 7.77
C PRO A 62 -12.16 8.49 7.32
#